data_AF-A0A8J7AD75-F1
#
_entry.id   AF-A0A8J7AD75-F1
#
_cell.length_a   1.000
_cell.length_b   1.000
_cell.length_c   1.000
_cell.angle_alpha   90.00
_cell.angle_beta   90.00
_cell.angle_gamma   90.00
#
_symmetry.space_group_name_H-M   'P 1'
#
loop_
_entity.id
_entity.type
_entity.pdbx_description
1 polymer ?
#
loop_
_entity_poly.entity_id
_entity_poly.type
_entity_poly.pdbx_seq_one_letter_code
_entity_poly.pdbx_strand_id
1 'polypeptide(L)' 'MLVQPSAMNEYEQFILSWGQQHPGEILKAGTLSRATRLFDGMQPDELRIIFASMADRGLGEVEGNGDRLGWRWSP' A
#
# COMPACT_ATOMS: atom_id res chain seq x y z
N MET A 1 17.44 20.48 5.37
CA MET A 1 17.66 19.10 4.89
C MET A 1 16.71 18.87 3.74
N LEU A 2 17.21 18.63 2.53
CA LEU A 2 16.36 18.26 1.40
C LEU A 2 15.94 16.80 1.63
N VAL A 3 14.66 16.58 1.92
CA VAL A 3 14.08 15.25 1.96
C VAL A 3 14.18 14.72 0.53
N GLN A 4 15.10 13.78 0.28
CA GLN A 4 15.10 13.06 -0.98
C GLN A 4 13.76 12.30 -1.04
N PRO A 5 12.94 12.49 -2.09
CA PRO A 5 11.78 11.62 -2.27
C PRO A 5 12.35 10.22 -2.46
N SER A 6 12.20 9.37 -1.44
CA SER A 6 12.64 7.99 -1.48
C SER A 6 12.06 7.37 -2.75
N ALA A 7 12.92 6.97 -3.69
CA ALA A 7 12.49 6.36 -4.94
C ALA A 7 11.57 5.19 -4.57
N MET A 8 10.29 5.29 -4.92
CA MET A 8 9.32 4.26 -4.58
C MET A 8 9.74 2.94 -5.20
N ASN A 9 9.66 1.85 -4.44
CA ASN A 9 9.89 0.52 -4.99
C ASN A 9 8.68 0.06 -5.83
N GLU A 10 8.82 -1.06 -6.53
CA GLU A 10 7.78 -1.59 -7.43
C GLU A 10 6.44 -1.89 -6.72
N TYR A 11 6.48 -2.32 -5.46
CA TYR A 11 5.29 -2.60 -4.65
C TYR A 11 4.54 -1.32 -4.32
N GLU A 12 5.27 -0.32 -3.81
CA GLU A 12 4.71 0.98 -3.48
C GLU A 12 4.14 1.66 -4.73
N GLN A 13 4.85 1.57 -5.86
CA GLN A 13 4.40 2.12 -7.15
C GLN A 13 3.10 1.47 -7.61
N PHE A 14 3.00 0.14 -7.50
CA PHE A 14 1.78 -0.59 -7.84
C PHE A 14 0.62 -0.17 -6.94
N ILE A 15 0.83 -0.14 -5.63
CA ILE A 15 -0.21 0.21 -4.63
C ILE A 15 -0.71 1.64 -4.87
N LEU A 16 0.21 2.60 -5.08
CA LEU A 16 -0.16 3.99 -5.33
C LEU A 16 -0.93 4.11 -6.65
N SER A 17 -0.46 3.46 -7.71
CA SER A 17 -1.11 3.47 -9.02
C SER A 17 -2.52 2.87 -8.96
N TRP A 18 -2.68 1.76 -8.23
CA TRP A 18 -3.99 1.15 -7.97
C TRP A 18 -4.89 2.13 -7.21
N GLY A 19 -4.39 2.75 -6.14
CA GLY A 19 -5.16 3.69 -5.32
C GLY A 19 -5.64 4.93 -6.09
N GLN A 20 -4.81 5.45 -6.99
CA GLN A 20 -5.19 6.56 -7.87
C GLN A 20 -6.28 6.19 -8.88
N GLN A 21 -6.34 4.91 -9.30
CA GLN A 21 -7.40 4.39 -10.17
C GLN A 21 -8.68 4.04 -9.41
N HIS A 22 -8.58 3.83 -8.09
CA HIS A 22 -9.65 3.43 -7.19
C HIS A 22 -9.80 4.41 -6.00
N PRO A 23 -10.10 5.69 -6.26
CA PRO A 23 -10.11 6.71 -5.22
C PRO A 23 -11.18 6.43 -4.16
N GLY A 24 -10.77 6.46 -2.89
CA GLY A 24 -11.66 6.20 -1.75
C GLY A 24 -11.85 4.72 -1.41
N GLU A 25 -11.38 3.79 -2.26
CA GLU A 25 -11.46 2.36 -1.97
C GLU A 25 -10.36 1.91 -1.01
N ILE A 26 -10.66 0.88 -0.21
CA ILE A 26 -9.72 0.28 0.74
C ILE A 26 -9.09 -0.97 0.13
N LEU A 27 -7.81 -0.87 -0.22
CA LEU A 27 -7.00 -2.00 -0.66
C LEU A 27 -6.66 -2.92 0.52
N LYS A 28 -6.96 -4.21 0.40
CA LYS A 28 -6.61 -5.23 1.38
C LYS A 28 -5.42 -6.06 0.89
N ALA A 29 -4.58 -6.53 1.81
CA ALA A 29 -3.46 -7.42 1.51
C ALA A 29 -3.90 -8.69 0.73
N GLY A 30 -5.06 -9.24 1.08
CA GLY A 30 -5.66 -10.38 0.37
C GLY A 30 -6.12 -10.09 -1.07
N THR A 31 -6.26 -8.81 -1.45
CA THR A 31 -6.55 -8.41 -2.83
C THR A 31 -5.28 -8.41 -3.67
N LEU A 32 -4.18 -7.89 -3.13
CA LEU A 32 -2.89 -7.79 -3.82
C LEU A 32 -2.31 -9.16 -4.19
N SER A 33 -2.34 -10.11 -3.25
CA SER A 33 -1.89 -11.50 -3.47
C SER A 33 -2.66 -12.25 -4.57
N ARG A 34 -3.88 -11.81 -4.92
CA ARG A 34 -4.69 -12.44 -5.99
C ARG A 34 -4.63 -11.69 -7.31
N ALA A 35 -4.34 -10.39 -7.27
CA ALA A 35 -4.44 -9.51 -8.43
C ALA A 35 -3.22 -9.61 -9.36
N THR A 36 -2.04 -9.91 -8.81
CA THR A 36 -0.79 -9.94 -9.58
C THR A 36 0.25 -10.84 -8.92
N ARG A 37 1.12 -11.45 -9.74
CA ARG A 37 2.27 -12.24 -9.29
C ARG A 37 3.34 -11.40 -8.60
N LEU A 38 3.26 -10.07 -8.70
CA LEU A 38 4.19 -9.17 -8.04
C LEU A 38 4.28 -9.46 -6.52
N PHE A 39 3.17 -9.84 -5.90
CA PHE A 39 3.10 -10.13 -4.47
C PHE A 39 3.14 -11.63 -4.15
N ASP A 40 3.53 -12.49 -5.09
CA ASP A 40 3.63 -13.94 -4.86
C ASP A 40 4.63 -14.24 -3.73
N GLY A 41 4.23 -15.07 -2.78
CA GLY A 41 5.05 -15.46 -1.63
C GLY A 41 5.09 -14.43 -0.50
N MET A 42 4.60 -13.20 -0.71
CA MET A 42 4.53 -12.17 0.32
C MET A 42 3.40 -12.46 1.31
N GLN A 43 3.72 -12.44 2.61
CA GLN A 43 2.74 -12.62 3.66
C GLN A 43 1.88 -11.37 3.84
N PRO A 44 0.62 -11.51 4.30
CA PRO A 44 -0.25 -10.37 4.57
C PRO A 44 0.36 -9.33 5.51
N ASP A 45 1.16 -9.75 6.49
CA ASP A 45 1.82 -8.84 7.43
C ASP A 45 2.90 -7.99 6.76
N GLU A 46 3.66 -8.55 5.81
CA GLU A 46 4.65 -7.81 5.02
C GLU A 46 3.96 -6.73 4.17
N LEU A 47 2.82 -7.05 3.56
CA LEU A 47 1.99 -6.09 2.83
C LEU A 47 1.48 -4.96 3.72
N ARG A 48 1.07 -5.28 4.96
CA ARG A 48 0.61 -4.28 5.92
C ARG A 48 1.75 -3.37 6.39
N ILE A 49 2.98 -3.86 6.47
CA ILE A 49 4.17 -3.04 6.72
C ILE A 49 4.37 -2.04 5.57
N ILE A 50 4.20 -2.46 4.31
CA ILE A 50 4.27 -1.56 3.16
C ILE A 50 3.17 -0.49 3.24
N PHE A 51 1.93 -0.87 3.59
CA PHE A 51 0.84 0.09 3.78
C PHE A 51 1.14 1.14 4.85
N ALA A 52 1.66 0.71 6.01
CA ALA A 52 2.05 1.61 7.08
C ALA A 52 3.18 2.56 6.64
N SER A 53 4.23 2.02 6.00
CA SER A 53 5.35 2.82 5.46
C SER A 53 4.87 3.89 4.45
N MET A 54 3.95 3.53 3.55
CA MET A 54 3.39 4.49 2.60
C MET A 54 2.55 5.57 3.28
N ALA A 55 1.77 5.22 4.31
CA ALA A 55 0.98 6.18 5.08
C ALA A 55 1.87 7.12 5.90
N ASP A 56 2.93 6.61 6.54
CA ASP A 56 3.91 7.42 7.27
C ASP A 56 4.61 8.44 6.36
N ARG A 57 4.69 8.15 5.05
CA ARG A 57 5.22 9.03 4.01
C ARG A 57 4.17 9.97 3.39
N GLY A 58 2.92 9.92 3.86
CA GLY A 58 1.82 10.74 3.36
C GLY A 58 1.33 10.36 1.96
N LEU A 59 1.56 9.12 1.51
CA LEU A 59 1.13 8.65 0.19
C LEU A 59 -0.27 8.01 0.20
N GLY A 60 -0.92 7.98 1.37
CA GLY A 60 -2.25 7.43 1.61
C GLY A 60 -2.48 7.26 3.11
N GLU A 61 -3.51 6.52 3.48
CA GLU A 61 -3.90 6.30 4.87
C GLU A 61 -4.15 4.82 5.14
N VAL A 62 -3.81 4.37 6.34
CA VAL A 62 -4.14 3.04 6.83
C VAL A 62 -5.52 3.06 7.48
N GLU A 63 -6.38 2.12 7.08
CA GLU A 63 -7.74 1.97 7.59
C GLU A 63 -7.93 0.61 8.26
N GLY A 64 -8.44 0.61 9.50
CA GLY A 64 -8.68 -0.59 10.30
C GLY A 64 -7.48 -1.00 11.18
N ASN A 65 -7.52 -2.23 11.71
CA ASN A 65 -6.50 -2.76 12.62
C ASN A 65 -6.24 -4.24 12.40
N GLY A 66 -5.06 -4.71 12.84
CA GLY A 66 -4.62 -6.11 12.77
C GLY A 66 -4.91 -6.73 11.41
N ASP A 67 -5.65 -7.83 11.39
CA ASP A 67 -5.94 -8.55 10.15
C ASP A 67 -6.84 -7.80 9.16
N ARG A 68 -7.59 -6.82 9.65
CA ARG A 68 -8.50 -6.00 8.86
C ARG A 68 -7.84 -4.73 8.33
N LEU A 69 -6.56 -4.51 8.61
CA LEU A 69 -5.80 -3.38 8.11
C LEU A 69 -5.81 -3.37 6.58
N GLY A 70 -6.20 -2.24 6.00
CA GLY A 70 -6.05 -1.94 4.59
C GLY A 70 -5.47 -0.56 4.37
N TRP A 71 -5.33 -0.19 3.11
CA TRP A 71 -4.76 1.08 2.70
C TRP A 71 -5.70 1.78 1.73
N ARG A 72 -5.89 3.08 1.91
CA ARG A 72 -6.71 3.93 1.05
C ARG A 72 -5.83 5.06 0.52
N TRP A 73 -5.92 5.32 -0.78
CA TRP A 73 -5.28 6.50 -1.34
C TRP A 73 -5.97 7.76 -0.82
N SER A 74 -5.16 8.71 -0.35
CA SER A 74 -5.59 10.06 0.01
C SER A 74 -4.69 11.06 -0.72
N PRO A 75 -5.26 12.01 -1.48
CA PRO A 75 -4.51 13.08 -2.11
C PRO A 75 -3.97 14.10 -1.11
#